data_AF-A0A6L5Q6P9-F1
#
_entry.id   AF-A0A6L5Q6P9-F1
#
_cell.length_a   1.000
_cell.length_b   1.000
_cell.length_c   1.000
_cell.angle_alpha   90.00
_cell.angle_beta   90.00
_cell.angle_gamma   90.00
#
_symmetry.space_group_name_H-M   'P 1'
#
loop_
_entity.id
_entity.type
_entity.pdbx_description
1 polymer ?
#
loop_
_entity_poly.entity_id
_entity_poly.type
_entity_poly.pdbx_seq_one_letter_code
_entity_poly.pdbx_strand_id
1 'polypeptide(L)'
;MIPIQSNLEGRTYALYKLEEIMKPLGYNIGGNWDYDTGCFDYKIDEEDGYQFLRVPFTAVNGELDVPGVIVRLETPYILSHVYQDELDDHVNTLTAGTSGMDQFAEPKDPDGDVKRKYINIGKVLMQELEKHFLNGE
;
A
#
# COMPACT_ATOMS: atom_id res chain seq x y z
N MET A 1 4.75 -5.90 2.29
CA MET A 1 4.63 -4.45 2.56
C MET A 1 6.01 -3.87 2.75
N ILE A 2 6.31 -2.71 2.17
CA ILE A 2 7.64 -2.08 2.24
C ILE A 2 7.47 -0.66 2.80
N PRO A 3 8.01 -0.33 3.99
CA PRO A 3 7.82 0.97 4.60
C PRO A 3 8.52 2.08 3.80
N ILE A 4 7.89 3.26 3.78
CA ILE A 4 8.40 4.48 3.17
C ILE A 4 8.58 5.50 4.31
N GLN A 5 9.81 6.00 4.45
CA GLN A 5 10.07 7.09 5.40
C GLN A 5 9.30 8.34 4.97
N SER A 6 8.59 8.95 5.92
CA SER A 6 7.87 10.19 5.68
C SER A 6 7.95 11.14 6.86
N ASN A 7 8.00 12.43 6.56
CA ASN A 7 7.89 13.50 7.56
C ASN A 7 6.47 13.68 8.10
N LEU A 8 5.46 13.07 7.46
CA LEU A 8 4.07 13.11 7.92
C LEU A 8 3.77 12.06 9.00
N GLU A 9 4.63 11.05 9.14
CA GLU A 9 4.49 10.02 10.17
C GLU A 9 4.45 10.65 11.56
N GLY A 10 3.48 10.23 12.37
CA GLY A 10 3.25 10.72 13.72
C GLY A 10 2.55 12.08 13.80
N ARG A 11 2.34 12.78 12.68
CA ARG A 11 1.61 14.06 12.68
C ARG A 11 0.11 13.84 12.80
N THR A 12 -0.57 14.78 13.44
CA THR A 12 -2.01 14.75 13.67
C THR A 12 -2.74 15.80 12.84
N TYR A 13 -3.85 15.41 12.22
CA TYR A 13 -4.68 16.28 11.40
C TYR A 13 -6.16 15.99 11.64
N ALA A 14 -7.02 16.99 11.41
CA ALA A 14 -8.43 16.70 11.24
C ALA A 14 -8.63 15.87 9.97
N LEU A 15 -9.40 14.77 10.05
CA LEU A 15 -9.55 13.84 8.91
C LEU A 15 -10.06 14.55 7.66
N TYR A 16 -11.05 15.45 7.81
CA TYR A 16 -11.59 16.20 6.68
C TYR A 16 -10.52 17.04 5.96
N LYS A 17 -9.52 17.56 6.67
CA LYS A 17 -8.39 18.30 6.06
C LYS A 17 -7.48 17.39 5.25
N LEU A 18 -7.23 16.18 5.75
CA LEU A 18 -6.52 15.17 4.97
C LEU A 18 -7.30 14.82 3.71
N GLU A 19 -8.61 14.63 3.80
CA GLU A 19 -9.44 14.34 2.64
C GLU A 19 -9.48 15.47 1.60
N GLU A 20 -9.58 16.74 2.04
CA GLU A 20 -9.52 17.91 1.16
C GLU A 20 -8.20 17.98 0.37
N ILE A 21 -7.09 17.57 0.97
CA ILE A 21 -5.76 17.59 0.33
C ILE A 21 -5.53 16.34 -0.51
N MET A 22 -5.83 15.16 0.02
CA MET A 22 -5.41 13.88 -0.53
C MET A 22 -6.35 13.35 -1.62
N LYS A 23 -7.68 13.56 -1.51
CA LYS A 23 -8.64 13.09 -2.53
C LYS A 23 -8.40 13.68 -3.91
N PRO A 24 -8.18 15.01 -4.07
CA PRO A 24 -7.87 15.60 -5.38
C PRO A 24 -6.56 15.08 -5.99
N LEU A 25 -5.62 14.62 -5.14
CA LEU A 25 -4.37 14.03 -5.58
C LEU A 25 -4.51 12.57 -6.01
N GLY A 26 -5.69 11.95 -5.86
CA GLY A 26 -5.97 10.57 -6.26
C GLY A 26 -5.94 9.54 -5.12
N TYR A 27 -5.73 9.97 -3.87
CA TYR A 27 -5.82 9.09 -2.71
C TYR A 27 -7.28 8.88 -2.32
N ASN A 28 -7.65 7.66 -1.94
CA ASN A 28 -8.99 7.37 -1.44
C ASN A 28 -8.90 6.58 -0.13
N ILE A 29 -9.88 6.75 0.75
CA ILE A 29 -9.96 5.89 1.94
C ILE A 29 -10.38 4.50 1.46
N GLY A 30 -9.49 3.52 1.64
CA GLY A 30 -9.71 2.14 1.21
C GLY A 30 -10.80 1.44 2.04
N GLY A 31 -11.28 0.30 1.55
CA GLY A 31 -12.37 -0.48 2.17
C GLY A 31 -12.04 -1.23 3.46
N ASN A 32 -10.85 -1.02 4.04
CA ASN A 32 -10.40 -1.68 5.27
C ASN A 32 -10.21 -0.66 6.38
N TRP A 33 -11.30 -0.02 6.79
CA TRP A 33 -11.36 0.88 7.94
C TRP A 33 -12.23 0.26 9.06
N ASP A 34 -11.92 0.63 10.30
CA ASP A 34 -12.70 0.34 11.52
C ASP A 34 -12.87 1.66 12.29
N TYR A 35 -13.59 1.69 13.41
CA TYR A 35 -13.87 2.90 14.20
C TYR A 35 -12.63 3.72 14.57
N ASP A 36 -11.49 3.04 14.73
CA ASP A 36 -10.23 3.63 15.17
C ASP A 36 -9.19 3.80 14.06
N THR A 37 -9.26 3.06 12.95
CA THR A 37 -8.16 3.01 11.97
C THR A 37 -8.66 3.03 10.53
N GLY A 38 -7.88 3.67 9.66
CA GLY A 38 -8.15 3.72 8.24
C GLY A 38 -6.87 3.89 7.44
N CYS A 39 -7.00 3.88 6.11
CA CYS A 39 -5.87 3.99 5.20
C CYS A 39 -6.27 4.83 3.99
N PHE A 40 -5.43 5.81 3.62
CA PHE A 40 -5.48 6.43 2.31
C PHE A 40 -4.66 5.61 1.33
N ASP A 41 -5.28 5.17 0.23
CA ASP A 41 -4.66 4.40 -0.84
C ASP A 41 -4.55 5.22 -2.10
N TYR A 42 -3.34 5.26 -2.66
CA TYR A 42 -3.05 5.74 -4.01
C TYR A 42 -2.69 4.54 -4.88
N LYS A 43 -3.49 4.30 -5.92
CA LYS A 43 -3.25 3.23 -6.89
C LYS A 43 -2.08 3.63 -7.79
N ILE A 44 -1.00 2.85 -7.75
CA ILE A 44 0.17 3.06 -8.59
C ILE A 44 0.02 2.28 -9.91
N ASP A 45 -0.39 1.01 -9.81
CA ASP A 45 -0.43 0.08 -10.93
C ASP A 45 -1.34 -1.12 -10.61
N GLU A 46 -1.83 -1.80 -11.65
CA GLU A 46 -2.61 -3.04 -11.54
C GLU A 46 -2.30 -4.11 -12.60
N GLU A 47 -1.33 -3.89 -13.50
CA GLU A 47 -1.07 -4.81 -14.63
C GLU A 47 -0.66 -6.23 -14.17
N ASP A 48 0.30 -6.36 -13.25
CA ASP A 48 0.80 -7.65 -12.74
C ASP A 48 0.35 -7.91 -11.29
N GLY A 49 -0.84 -7.42 -10.94
CA GLY A 49 -1.35 -7.39 -9.57
C GLY A 49 -1.35 -5.99 -8.97
N TYR A 50 -1.93 -5.84 -7.79
CA TYR A 50 -2.24 -4.51 -7.26
C TYR A 50 -1.07 -3.89 -6.50
N GLN A 51 -0.79 -2.62 -6.86
CA GLN A 51 0.29 -1.82 -6.30
C GLN A 51 -0.29 -0.52 -5.75
N PHE A 52 -0.20 -0.34 -4.43
CA PHE A 52 -0.68 0.86 -3.76
C PHE A 52 0.43 1.51 -2.94
N LEU A 53 0.46 2.85 -2.93
CA LEU A 53 1.01 3.58 -1.80
C LEU A 53 -0.10 3.74 -0.77
N ARG A 54 0.10 3.15 0.40
CA ARG A 54 -0.86 3.19 1.51
C ARG A 54 -0.33 4.07 2.62
N VAL A 55 -1.15 5.01 3.08
CA VAL A 55 -0.87 5.92 4.20
C VAL A 55 -1.88 5.61 5.32
N PRO A 56 -1.50 4.81 6.33
CA PRO A 56 -2.40 4.46 7.42
C PRO A 56 -2.60 5.63 8.38
N PHE A 57 -3.72 5.65 9.07
CA PHE A 57 -4.01 6.61 10.12
C PHE A 57 -4.86 5.99 11.23
N THR A 58 -4.72 6.54 12.43
CA THR A 58 -5.45 6.11 13.62
C THR A 58 -6.15 7.30 14.26
N ALA A 59 -7.42 7.16 14.64
CA ALA A 59 -8.15 8.15 15.42
C ALA A 59 -7.48 8.34 16.78
N VAL A 60 -7.21 9.60 17.14
CA VAL A 60 -6.61 9.98 18.43
C VAL A 60 -7.52 10.89 19.25
N ASN A 61 -8.53 11.50 18.61
CA ASN A 61 -9.57 12.26 19.28
C ASN A 61 -10.87 12.22 18.48
N GLY A 62 -11.87 11.51 18.99
CA GLY A 62 -13.11 11.19 18.30
C GLY A 62 -13.05 9.83 17.59
N GLU A 63 -14.08 9.54 16.80
CA GLU A 63 -14.24 8.31 16.01
C GLU A 63 -14.32 8.68 14.52
N LEU A 64 -13.89 7.78 13.62
CA LEU A 64 -13.78 8.12 12.19
C LEU A 64 -15.10 8.57 11.53
N ASP A 65 -16.25 8.15 12.08
CA ASP A 65 -17.59 8.49 11.57
C ASP A 65 -18.15 9.81 12.15
N VAL A 66 -17.37 10.50 12.99
CA VAL A 66 -17.77 11.77 13.63
C VAL A 66 -17.08 12.96 12.96
N PRO A 67 -17.83 13.99 12.53
CA PRO A 67 -17.23 15.21 12.00
C PRO A 67 -16.25 15.85 12.99
N GLY A 68 -15.05 16.17 12.50
CA GLY A 68 -14.02 16.82 13.31
C GLY A 68 -13.07 15.87 14.04
N VAL A 69 -13.15 14.55 13.78
CA VAL A 69 -12.17 13.57 14.27
C VAL A 69 -10.74 13.99 13.92
N ILE A 70 -9.85 13.88 14.90
CA ILE A 70 -8.41 14.04 14.72
C ILE A 70 -7.78 12.67 14.59
N VAL A 71 -7.01 12.49 13.52
CA VAL A 71 -6.28 11.25 13.25
C VAL A 71 -4.78 11.53 13.26
N ARG A 72 -4.00 10.52 13.62
CA ARG A 72 -2.54 10.50 13.51
C ARG A 72 -2.15 9.65 12.31
N LEU A 73 -1.31 10.18 11.43
CA LEU A 73 -0.74 9.42 10.34
C LEU A 73 0.32 8.45 10.87
N GLU A 74 0.31 7.22 10.38
CA GLU A 74 1.28 6.18 10.72
C GLU A 74 2.27 6.01 9.56
N THR A 75 3.22 5.07 9.68
CA THR A 75 4.24 4.83 8.65
C THR A 75 3.62 4.44 7.30
N PRO A 76 3.81 5.23 6.23
CA PRO A 76 3.37 4.86 4.89
C PRO A 76 4.11 3.63 4.38
N TYR A 77 3.49 2.87 3.48
CA TYR A 77 4.14 1.72 2.86
C TYR A 77 3.63 1.42 1.45
N ILE A 78 4.47 0.75 0.67
CA ILE A 78 4.04 0.10 -0.56
C ILE A 78 3.37 -1.23 -0.23
N LEU A 79 2.12 -1.36 -0.66
CA LEU A 79 1.36 -2.59 -0.68
C LEU A 79 1.39 -3.17 -2.10
N SER A 80 2.12 -4.26 -2.26
CA SER A 80 2.26 -5.00 -3.51
C SER A 80 1.70 -6.40 -3.33
N HIS A 81 0.79 -6.78 -4.21
CA HIS A 81 0.40 -8.18 -4.37
C HIS A 81 0.52 -8.52 -5.84
N VAL A 82 1.44 -9.43 -6.15
CA VAL A 82 1.61 -9.97 -7.51
C VAL A 82 0.67 -11.16 -7.61
N TYR A 83 -0.14 -11.23 -8.67
CA TYR A 83 -0.91 -12.44 -8.93
C TYR A 83 0.09 -13.59 -9.12
N GLN A 84 0.04 -14.59 -8.25
CA GLN A 84 0.70 -15.84 -8.56
C GLN A 84 -0.16 -16.51 -9.62
N ASP A 85 0.36 -16.61 -10.85
CA ASP A 85 -0.19 -17.56 -11.81
C ASP A 85 -0.15 -18.93 -11.13
N GLU A 86 -1.28 -19.63 -11.07
CA GLU A 86 -1.33 -21.03 -10.70
C GLU A 86 -0.57 -21.85 -11.75
N LEU A 87 0.76 -21.86 -11.64
CA LEU A 87 1.64 -22.74 -12.40
C LEU A 87 1.53 -24.15 -11.80
N ASP A 88 0.41 -24.83 -12.02
CA ASP A 88 0.40 -26.24 -12.46
C ASP A 88 -1.03 -26.75 -12.75
N ASP A 89 -1.48 -26.63 -14.01
CA ASP A 89 -2.60 -27.45 -14.50
C ASP A 89 -2.24 -28.19 -15.80
N HIS A 90 -0.96 -28.55 -15.92
CA HIS A 90 -0.49 -29.53 -16.89
C HIS A 90 0.35 -30.62 -16.21
N VAL A 91 -0.25 -31.28 -15.22
CA VAL A 91 0.16 -32.64 -14.84
C VAL A 91 -0.10 -33.53 -16.05
N ASN A 92 0.92 -33.65 -16.89
CA ASN A 92 1.00 -34.66 -17.93
C ASN A 92 0.80 -36.02 -17.25
N THR A 93 -0.33 -36.65 -17.53
CA THR A 93 -0.95 -37.75 -16.77
C THR A 93 -0.21 -39.08 -16.93
N LEU A 94 1.10 -39.05 -17.22
CA LEU A 94 1.93 -40.20 -17.57
C LEU A 94 3.12 -40.45 -16.62
N THR A 95 3.31 -39.66 -15.57
CA THR A 95 4.40 -39.87 -14.61
C THR A 95 3.91 -39.92 -13.16
N ALA A 96 2.84 -40.70 -12.90
CA ALA A 96 2.30 -40.94 -11.56
C ALA A 96 3.20 -41.83 -10.66
N GLY A 97 4.52 -41.72 -10.79
CA GLY A 97 5.45 -42.52 -10.02
C GLY A 97 6.83 -41.89 -10.03
N THR A 98 7.31 -41.49 -8.86
CA THR A 98 8.61 -40.88 -8.57
C THR A 98 8.70 -39.38 -8.86
N SER A 99 8.71 -38.56 -7.81
CA SER A 99 9.53 -37.35 -7.62
C SER A 99 8.88 -36.44 -6.58
N GLY A 100 9.05 -36.78 -5.31
CA GLY A 100 8.75 -35.89 -4.18
C GLY A 100 9.89 -34.90 -3.90
N MET A 101 10.47 -34.27 -4.93
CA MET A 101 11.58 -33.34 -4.79
C MET A 101 11.38 -32.17 -5.76
N ASP A 102 11.61 -30.94 -5.27
CA ASP A 102 11.59 -29.64 -5.95
C ASP A 102 10.29 -28.79 -6.02
N GLN A 103 9.37 -28.92 -5.06
CA GLN A 103 8.38 -27.84 -4.79
C GLN A 103 8.93 -26.68 -3.93
N PHE A 104 10.24 -26.66 -3.64
CA PHE A 104 10.92 -25.66 -2.80
C PHE A 104 12.08 -24.94 -3.50
N ALA A 105 12.12 -24.92 -4.84
CA ALA A 105 13.08 -24.08 -5.54
C ALA A 105 12.65 -22.60 -5.40
N GLU A 106 13.45 -21.80 -4.69
CA GLU A 106 13.24 -20.35 -4.56
C GLU A 106 13.19 -19.69 -5.95
N PRO A 107 12.22 -18.82 -6.23
CA PRO A 107 12.19 -18.05 -7.46
C PRO A 107 13.47 -17.23 -7.59
N LYS A 108 14.12 -17.31 -8.74
CA LYS A 108 15.34 -16.56 -9.07
C LYS A 108 14.98 -15.12 -9.48
N ASP A 109 14.39 -14.40 -8.52
CA ASP A 109 14.00 -12.98 -8.43
C ASP A 109 13.88 -12.16 -9.74
N PRO A 110 12.91 -12.43 -10.62
CA PRO A 110 12.44 -11.45 -11.60
C PRO A 110 11.60 -10.32 -10.97
N ASP A 111 11.01 -10.58 -9.79
CA ASP A 111 10.11 -9.66 -9.07
C ASP A 111 10.85 -8.51 -8.35
N GLY A 112 12.15 -8.64 -8.14
CA GLY A 112 12.98 -7.69 -7.39
C GLY A 112 13.07 -6.33 -8.09
N ASP A 113 13.18 -6.30 -9.41
CA ASP A 113 13.20 -5.06 -10.19
C ASP A 113 11.82 -4.40 -10.24
N VAL A 114 10.74 -5.19 -10.34
CA VAL A 114 9.36 -4.74 -10.25
C VAL A 114 9.08 -4.09 -8.88
N LYS A 115 9.50 -4.74 -7.79
CA LYS A 115 9.40 -4.18 -6.43
C LYS A 115 10.18 -2.87 -6.30
N ARG A 116 11.41 -2.79 -6.85
CA ARG A 116 12.22 -1.55 -6.82
C ARG A 116 11.56 -0.39 -7.57
N LYS A 117 10.94 -0.65 -8.72
CA LYS A 117 10.17 0.34 -9.49
C LYS A 117 9.12 1.01 -8.60
N TYR A 118 8.28 0.22 -7.93
CA TYR A 118 7.19 0.75 -7.09
C TYR A 118 7.67 1.44 -5.82
N ILE A 119 8.78 0.99 -5.21
CA ILE A 119 9.41 1.71 -4.09
C ILE A 119 9.84 3.11 -4.51
N ASN A 120 10.49 3.25 -5.67
CA ASN A 120 10.95 4.54 -6.16
C ASN A 120 9.78 5.47 -6.47
N ILE A 121 8.72 4.96 -7.10
CA ILE A 121 7.47 5.71 -7.33
C ILE A 121 6.85 6.14 -6.00
N GLY A 122 6.73 5.23 -5.03
CA GLY A 122 6.21 5.52 -3.69
C GLY A 122 6.96 6.64 -2.98
N LYS A 123 8.30 6.64 -3.06
CA LYS A 123 9.13 7.71 -2.48
C LYS A 123 8.83 9.07 -3.14
N VAL A 124 8.70 9.13 -4.46
CA VAL A 124 8.39 10.37 -5.18
C VAL A 124 6.98 10.86 -4.82
N LEU A 125 5.99 9.97 -4.83
CA LEU A 125 4.62 10.29 -4.44
C LEU A 125 4.54 10.82 -2.99
N MET A 126 5.30 10.22 -2.07
CA MET A 126 5.37 10.67 -0.68
C MET A 126 6.00 12.06 -0.56
N GLN A 127 7.08 12.32 -1.31
CA GLN A 127 7.72 13.64 -1.35
C GLN A 127 6.80 14.72 -1.92
N GLU A 128 6.04 14.41 -2.97
CA GLU A 128 5.06 15.34 -3.52
C GLU A 128 3.93 15.60 -2.51
N LEU A 129 3.40 14.54 -1.88
CA LEU A 129 2.37 14.67 -0.85
C LEU A 129 2.84 15.55 0.31
N GLU A 130 4.08 15.37 0.79
CA GLU A 130 4.67 16.20 1.85
C GLU A 130 4.70 17.70 1.51
N LYS A 131 4.95 18.06 0.25
CA LYS A 131 4.95 19.48 -0.19
C LYS A 131 3.58 20.13 -0.05
N HIS A 132 2.49 19.38 -0.20
CA HIS A 132 1.14 19.92 -0.01
C HIS A 132 0.85 20.28 1.46
N PHE A 133 1.53 19.63 2.41
CA PHE A 133 1.38 19.93 3.84
C PHE A 133 2.38 20.97 4.35
N LEU A 134 3.51 21.16 3.67
CA LEU A 134 4.52 22.17 4.04
C LEU A 134 4.24 23.56 3.44
N ASN A 135 3.57 23.63 2.29
CA ASN A 135 3.26 24.90 1.62
C ASN A 135 1.91 25.50 2.04
N GLY A 136 1.18 24.85 2.97
CA GLY A 136 -0.11 25.28 3.49
C GLY A 136 -0.06 25.99 4.85
N GLU A 137 1.14 26.25 5.38
CA GLU A 137 1.38 27.10 6.56
C GLU A 137 1.61 28.57 6.18
#